data_AF-N1UJ41-F1
#
_entry.id   AF-N1UJ41-F1
#
_cell.length_a   1.000
_cell.length_b   1.000
_cell.length_c   1.000
_cell.angle_alpha   90.00
_cell.angle_beta   90.00
_cell.angle_gamma   90.00
#
_symmetry.space_group_name_H-M   'P 1'
#
loop_
_entity.id
_entity.type
_entity.pdbx_description
1 polymer ?
#
loop_
_entity_poly.entity_id
_entity_poly.type
_entity_poly.pdbx_seq_one_letter_code
_entity_poly.pdbx_strand_id
1 'polypeptide(L)'
;MLSEINNSFGYTNLTLKDVDFYYGGLRPLVEDSGEGGSTYNTSRKTEIIDHRDLGFPGFFTAMGGKYTTSRGVAEEVVNKVADYLPGNFRVCETSSIPPSTGNYSDLVSLIKDLQKKFAKFNGELIETLAFRYGSQSYRILEKSKPEEEFYILQNGEKFYESEVKFITNREDIRFATDFFFRRSGVGVPGLLEEQEMNRLFRSLGRHLGWNQNQIRQEIKTVKDRYKIY
;
A
#
# COMPACT_ATOMS: atom_id res chain seq x y z
N MET A 1 -13.76 -6.91 19.52
CA MET A 1 -12.31 -6.61 19.50
C MET A 1 -11.90 -5.82 20.74
N LEU A 2 -12.45 -4.63 21.01
CA LEU A 2 -12.11 -3.86 22.23
C LEU A 2 -12.34 -4.64 23.53
N SER A 3 -13.47 -5.35 23.65
CA SER A 3 -13.75 -6.23 24.79
C SER A 3 -12.70 -7.31 24.98
N GLU A 4 -12.23 -7.92 23.90
CA GLU A 4 -11.22 -8.98 23.90
C GLU A 4 -9.85 -8.45 24.34
N ILE A 5 -9.47 -7.26 23.87
CA ILE A 5 -8.23 -6.58 24.25
C ILE A 5 -8.28 -6.22 25.74
N ASN A 6 -9.36 -5.56 26.19
CA ASN A 6 -9.53 -5.20 27.60
C ASN A 6 -9.47 -6.43 28.50
N ASN A 7 -10.10 -7.54 28.09
CA ASN A 7 -10.07 -8.80 28.84
C ASN A 7 -8.66 -9.44 28.85
N SER A 8 -8.01 -9.51 27.69
CA SER A 8 -6.72 -10.20 27.52
C SER A 8 -5.57 -9.48 28.24
N PHE A 9 -5.55 -8.14 28.20
CA PHE A 9 -4.52 -7.35 28.89
C PHE A 9 -4.91 -7.05 30.35
N GLY A 10 -6.21 -6.95 30.68
CA GLY A 10 -6.71 -6.83 32.05
C GLY A 10 -6.46 -5.50 32.76
N TYR A 11 -5.62 -4.62 32.22
CA TYR A 11 -5.32 -3.28 32.75
C TYR A 11 -5.75 -2.13 31.82
N THR A 12 -6.45 -2.44 30.73
CA THR A 12 -6.92 -1.43 29.77
C THR A 12 -8.44 -1.28 29.85
N ASN A 13 -8.93 -0.06 29.59
CA ASN A 13 -10.35 0.25 29.50
C ASN A 13 -10.63 0.98 28.18
N LEU A 14 -10.21 0.39 27.07
CA LEU A 14 -10.35 0.98 25.74
C LEU A 14 -11.82 1.01 25.33
N THR A 15 -12.20 2.12 24.72
CA THR A 15 -13.52 2.43 24.18
C THR A 15 -13.40 2.81 22.70
N LEU A 16 -14.52 3.01 22.01
CA LEU A 16 -14.51 3.52 20.62
C LEU A 16 -13.88 4.91 20.51
N LYS A 17 -13.78 5.67 21.63
CA LYS A 17 -13.11 6.98 21.64
C LYS A 17 -11.58 6.86 21.55
N ASP A 18 -11.03 5.68 21.82
CA ASP A 18 -9.60 5.39 21.77
C ASP A 18 -9.19 4.80 20.39
N VAL A 19 -10.10 4.79 19.41
CA VAL A 19 -9.85 4.29 18.06
C VAL A 19 -9.66 5.47 17.11
N ASP A 20 -8.43 5.67 16.63
CA ASP A 20 -8.12 6.75 15.68
C ASP A 20 -8.51 6.42 14.24
N PHE A 21 -8.46 5.14 13.88
CA PHE A 21 -8.76 4.65 12.53
C PHE A 21 -9.14 3.17 12.54
N TYR A 22 -10.02 2.77 11.64
CA TYR A 22 -10.34 1.37 11.39
C TYR A 22 -10.54 1.12 9.90
N TYR A 23 -10.35 -0.13 9.48
CA TYR A 23 -10.67 -0.58 8.14
C TYR A 23 -11.29 -1.97 8.18
N GLY A 24 -12.14 -2.25 7.20
CA GLY A 24 -12.70 -3.57 6.94
C GLY A 24 -12.22 -4.09 5.58
N GLY A 25 -12.15 -5.41 5.44
CA GLY A 25 -11.82 -6.06 4.18
C GLY A 25 -12.71 -7.27 3.96
N LEU A 26 -13.03 -7.54 2.69
CA LEU A 26 -13.72 -8.75 2.27
C LEU A 26 -12.69 -9.77 1.80
N ARG A 27 -12.89 -11.03 2.18
CA ARG A 27 -12.06 -12.13 1.69
C ARG A 27 -12.78 -12.79 0.52
N PRO A 28 -12.20 -12.83 -0.69
CA PRO A 28 -12.80 -13.50 -1.83
C PRO A 28 -12.58 -15.01 -1.68
N LEU A 29 -13.43 -15.67 -0.91
CA LEU A 29 -13.35 -17.10 -0.64
C LEU A 29 -14.02 -17.89 -1.77
N VAL A 30 -13.41 -19.00 -2.17
CA VAL A 30 -14.05 -19.97 -3.07
C VAL A 30 -14.88 -20.93 -2.21
N GLU A 31 -16.15 -21.13 -2.58
CA GLU A 31 -17.01 -22.14 -1.94
C GLU A 31 -16.57 -23.55 -2.36
N ASP A 32 -16.38 -24.45 -1.39
CA ASP A 32 -16.33 -25.88 -1.69
C ASP A 32 -17.77 -26.34 -1.88
N SER A 33 -18.13 -26.85 -3.06
CA SER A 33 -19.43 -27.45 -3.35
C SER A 33 -19.65 -28.81 -2.64
N GLY A 34 -18.98 -29.05 -1.51
CA GLY A 34 -19.07 -30.25 -0.69
C GLY A 34 -19.48 -29.93 0.75
N GLU A 35 -20.73 -30.28 1.07
CA GLU A 35 -21.30 -30.55 2.41
C GLU A 35 -21.08 -29.52 3.54
N GLY A 36 -22.11 -28.69 3.80
CA GLY A 36 -22.83 -28.64 5.07
C GLY A 36 -22.11 -28.37 6.42
N GLY A 37 -20.82 -28.03 6.46
CA GLY A 37 -20.06 -27.98 7.72
C GLY A 37 -19.02 -26.87 7.81
N SER A 38 -19.37 -25.80 8.54
CA SER A 38 -18.46 -24.74 9.05
C SER A 38 -17.64 -23.98 7.98
N THR A 39 -17.92 -22.69 7.85
CA THR A 39 -17.14 -21.70 7.08
C THR A 39 -15.66 -21.58 7.47
N TYR A 40 -15.21 -22.30 8.51
CA TYR A 40 -13.82 -22.30 8.99
C TYR A 40 -12.92 -23.26 8.20
N ASN A 41 -13.48 -24.29 7.54
CA ASN A 41 -12.73 -25.28 6.76
C ASN A 41 -12.88 -25.15 5.25
N THR A 42 -13.97 -24.54 4.76
CA THR A 42 -14.05 -24.01 3.39
C THR A 42 -13.01 -22.88 3.25
N SER A 43 -12.37 -22.70 2.09
CA SER A 43 -11.69 -21.46 1.66
C SER A 43 -10.15 -21.28 1.77
N ARG A 44 -9.37 -22.19 1.17
CA ARG A 44 -7.93 -21.89 0.93
C ARG A 44 -7.39 -22.24 -0.45
N LYS A 45 -8.23 -22.71 -1.37
CA LYS A 45 -7.81 -22.97 -2.76
C LYS A 45 -7.84 -21.67 -3.57
N THR A 46 -6.84 -21.52 -4.43
CA THR A 46 -6.92 -20.61 -5.57
C THR A 46 -7.50 -21.42 -6.72
N GLU A 47 -8.47 -20.86 -7.44
CA GLU A 47 -8.97 -21.46 -8.67
C GLU A 47 -8.71 -20.51 -9.84
N ILE A 48 -8.10 -21.05 -10.90
CA ILE A 48 -7.94 -20.34 -12.16
C ILE A 48 -8.80 -21.07 -13.20
N ILE A 49 -9.93 -20.46 -13.52
CA ILE A 49 -10.93 -21.00 -14.44
C ILE A 49 -10.62 -20.51 -15.85
N ASP A 50 -10.52 -21.45 -16.78
CA ASP A 50 -10.54 -21.20 -18.22
C ASP A 50 -11.99 -21.37 -18.72
N HIS A 51 -12.56 -20.32 -19.30
CA HIS A 51 -13.95 -20.30 -19.75
C HIS A 51 -14.12 -20.72 -21.22
N ARG A 52 -13.09 -21.29 -21.85
CA ARG A 52 -13.17 -21.79 -23.24
C ARG A 52 -14.33 -22.75 -23.46
N ASP A 53 -14.54 -23.69 -22.55
CA ASP A 53 -15.59 -24.72 -22.69
C ASP A 53 -17.01 -24.14 -22.50
N LEU A 54 -17.10 -22.93 -21.93
CA LEU A 54 -18.33 -22.14 -21.82
C LEU A 54 -18.53 -21.19 -23.02
N GLY A 55 -17.68 -21.27 -24.04
CA GLY A 55 -17.75 -20.44 -25.25
C GLY A 55 -17.06 -19.08 -25.12
N PHE A 56 -16.24 -18.86 -24.09
CA PHE A 56 -15.48 -17.62 -23.87
C PHE A 56 -13.97 -17.88 -23.91
N PRO A 57 -13.40 -18.26 -25.08
CA PRO A 57 -11.98 -18.53 -25.21
C PRO A 57 -11.13 -17.28 -24.90
N GLY A 58 -10.06 -17.46 -24.12
CA GLY A 58 -9.18 -16.37 -23.69
C GLY A 58 -9.71 -15.57 -22.50
N PHE A 59 -10.88 -15.91 -21.97
CA PHE A 59 -11.38 -15.36 -20.73
C PHE A 59 -11.00 -16.27 -19.56
N PHE A 60 -10.22 -15.73 -18.63
CA PHE A 60 -9.76 -16.45 -17.44
C PHE A 60 -10.24 -15.73 -16.19
N THR A 61 -10.61 -16.49 -15.15
CA THR A 61 -10.94 -15.93 -13.83
C THR A 61 -10.04 -16.55 -12.78
N ALA A 62 -9.38 -15.70 -11.98
CA ALA A 62 -8.67 -16.13 -10.78
C ALA A 62 -9.50 -15.78 -9.54
N MET A 63 -9.87 -16.79 -8.76
CA MET A 63 -10.62 -16.65 -7.50
C MET A 63 -9.80 -17.17 -6.33
N GLY A 64 -10.03 -16.60 -5.15
CA GLY A 64 -9.23 -16.93 -3.96
C GLY A 64 -7.85 -16.27 -3.98
N GLY A 65 -6.86 -17.02 -3.50
CA GLY A 65 -5.49 -16.55 -3.35
C GLY A 65 -5.24 -15.81 -2.04
N LYS A 66 -3.98 -15.82 -1.62
CA LYS A 66 -3.48 -15.08 -0.45
C LYS A 66 -2.44 -14.08 -0.93
N TYR A 67 -2.26 -13.00 -0.17
CA TYR A 67 -1.16 -12.07 -0.42
C TYR A 67 0.20 -12.81 -0.50
N THR A 68 0.43 -13.77 0.39
CA THR A 68 1.66 -14.57 0.44
C THR A 68 1.86 -15.53 -0.73
N THR A 69 0.81 -15.94 -1.42
CA THR A 69 0.88 -16.85 -2.58
C THR A 69 0.69 -16.13 -3.92
N SER A 70 0.47 -14.82 -3.90
CA SER A 70 0.10 -13.99 -5.05
C SER A 70 1.04 -14.15 -6.25
N ARG A 71 2.36 -14.20 -6.04
CA ARG A 71 3.35 -14.40 -7.11
C ARG A 71 3.16 -15.74 -7.85
N GLY A 72 2.96 -16.83 -7.11
CA GLY A 72 2.74 -18.16 -7.70
C GLY A 72 1.42 -18.23 -8.46
N VAL A 73 0.37 -17.64 -7.91
CA VAL A 73 -0.93 -17.51 -8.60
C VAL A 73 -0.79 -16.69 -9.88
N ALA A 74 -0.07 -15.57 -9.85
CA ALA A 74 0.17 -14.75 -11.03
C ALA A 74 0.95 -15.51 -12.10
N GLU A 75 1.95 -16.30 -11.71
CA GLU A 75 2.69 -17.20 -12.62
C GLU A 75 1.77 -18.22 -13.28
N GLU A 76 0.91 -18.91 -12.53
CA GLU A 76 -0.06 -19.87 -13.07
C GLU A 76 -1.06 -19.21 -14.04
N VAL A 77 -1.57 -18.02 -13.71
CA VAL A 77 -2.48 -17.25 -14.58
C VAL A 77 -1.77 -16.88 -15.88
N VAL A 78 -0.55 -16.34 -15.81
CA VAL A 78 0.22 -15.92 -16.98
C VAL A 78 0.59 -17.11 -17.85
N ASN A 79 0.93 -18.27 -17.27
CA ASN A 79 1.20 -19.49 -18.03
C ASN A 79 -0.03 -19.93 -18.83
N LYS A 80 -1.23 -19.94 -18.22
CA LYS A 80 -2.48 -20.25 -18.95
C LYS A 80 -2.77 -19.27 -20.09
N VAL A 81 -2.51 -17.98 -19.87
CA VAL A 81 -2.66 -16.96 -20.92
C VAL A 81 -1.62 -17.19 -22.04
N ALA A 82 -0.38 -17.53 -21.69
CA ALA A 82 0.67 -17.83 -22.66
C ALA A 82 0.35 -19.06 -23.51
N ASP A 83 -0.22 -20.11 -22.91
CA ASP A 83 -0.67 -21.32 -23.61
C ASP A 83 -1.83 -21.03 -24.61
N TYR A 84 -2.65 -20.01 -24.33
CA TYR A 84 -3.76 -19.60 -25.19
C TYR A 84 -3.33 -18.70 -26.34
N LEU A 85 -2.36 -17.81 -26.12
CA LEU A 85 -1.92 -16.84 -27.12
C LEU A 85 -1.00 -17.48 -28.17
N PRO A 86 -1.07 -17.03 -29.44
CA PRO A 86 -0.12 -17.48 -30.44
C PRO A 86 1.28 -16.92 -30.16
N GLY A 87 2.29 -17.79 -30.11
CA GLY A 87 3.69 -17.38 -30.01
C GLY A 87 4.50 -18.24 -29.05
N ASN A 88 5.77 -17.86 -28.88
CA ASN A 88 6.66 -18.44 -27.89
C ASN A 88 6.93 -17.40 -26.80
N PHE A 89 6.59 -17.74 -25.57
CA PHE A 89 6.80 -16.87 -24.42
C PHE A 89 7.97 -17.37 -23.58
N ARG A 90 8.61 -16.45 -22.85
CA ARG A 90 9.70 -16.79 -21.93
C ARG A 90 9.13 -17.49 -20.70
N VAL A 91 9.93 -18.38 -20.13
CA VAL A 91 9.63 -18.97 -18.81
C VAL A 91 9.60 -17.85 -17.76
N CYS A 92 8.72 -17.99 -16.77
CA CYS A 92 8.59 -17.04 -15.68
C CYS A 92 9.88 -16.98 -14.82
N GLU A 93 10.39 -15.77 -14.60
CA GLU A 93 11.60 -15.50 -13.77
C GLU A 93 11.25 -14.68 -12.52
N THR A 94 9.97 -14.51 -12.20
CA THR A 94 9.51 -13.64 -11.09
C THR A 94 9.95 -14.11 -9.70
N SER A 95 10.45 -15.36 -9.58
CA SER A 95 11.00 -15.90 -8.34
C SER A 95 12.40 -15.36 -8.02
N SER A 96 13.15 -14.90 -9.02
CA SER A 96 14.52 -14.40 -8.87
C SER A 96 14.65 -12.90 -9.17
N ILE A 97 13.68 -12.30 -9.85
CA ILE A 97 13.65 -10.87 -10.14
C ILE A 97 13.08 -10.11 -8.94
N PRO A 98 13.85 -9.23 -8.27
CA PRO A 98 13.32 -8.43 -7.18
C PRO A 98 12.27 -7.43 -7.69
N PRO A 99 11.29 -7.04 -6.85
CA PRO A 99 10.41 -5.93 -7.18
C PRO A 99 11.22 -4.65 -7.36
N SER A 100 10.64 -3.63 -8.00
CA SER A 100 11.33 -2.37 -8.31
C SER A 100 11.90 -1.64 -7.10
N THR A 101 11.41 -1.91 -5.89
CA THR A 101 11.92 -1.36 -4.64
C THR A 101 12.99 -2.23 -4.01
N GLY A 102 13.08 -3.52 -4.33
CA GLY A 102 13.85 -4.54 -3.60
C GLY A 102 15.24 -4.85 -4.15
N ASN A 103 15.80 -4.04 -5.05
CA ASN A 103 17.12 -4.32 -5.64
C ASN A 103 18.27 -3.88 -4.70
N TYR A 104 18.41 -4.56 -3.56
CA TYR A 104 19.47 -4.41 -2.56
C TYR A 104 19.58 -5.69 -1.71
N SER A 105 20.70 -5.90 -1.02
CA SER A 105 20.92 -7.12 -0.22
C SER A 105 20.04 -7.18 1.02
N ASP A 106 20.12 -6.14 1.83
CA ASP A 106 19.43 -6.00 3.11
C ASP A 106 19.31 -4.51 3.49
N LEU A 107 18.38 -4.21 4.38
CA LEU A 107 18.07 -2.82 4.73
C LEU A 107 19.26 -2.10 5.39
N VAL A 108 20.08 -2.80 6.18
CA VAL A 108 21.22 -2.19 6.88
C VAL A 108 22.30 -1.76 5.88
N SER A 109 22.59 -2.61 4.90
CA SER A 109 23.54 -2.28 3.83
C SER A 109 23.02 -1.13 2.96
N LEU A 110 21.73 -1.14 2.62
CA LEU A 110 21.11 -0.04 1.88
C LEU A 110 21.23 1.29 2.63
N ILE A 111 20.91 1.33 3.93
CA ILE A 111 21.03 2.55 4.74
C ILE A 111 22.48 3.06 4.75
N LYS A 112 23.47 2.18 4.93
CA LYS A 112 24.89 2.56 4.91
C LYS A 112 25.31 3.15 3.57
N ASP A 113 24.90 2.54 2.46
CA ASP A 113 25.23 3.02 1.13
C ASP A 113 24.57 4.38 0.83
N LEU A 114 23.32 4.58 1.28
CA LEU A 114 22.62 5.85 1.17
C LEU A 114 23.30 6.92 2.04
N GLN A 115 23.64 6.63 3.29
CA GLN A 115 24.36 7.55 4.18
C GLN A 115 25.71 7.98 3.59
N LYS A 116 26.44 7.05 2.97
CA LYS A 116 27.70 7.37 2.28
C LYS A 116 27.50 8.26 1.06
N LYS A 117 26.51 7.96 0.19
CA LYS A 117 26.26 8.73 -1.03
C LYS A 117 25.61 10.09 -0.75
N PHE A 118 24.80 10.19 0.29
CA PHE A 118 23.96 11.34 0.62
C PHE A 118 24.28 11.92 1.99
N ALA A 119 25.57 11.99 2.36
CA ALA A 119 26.05 12.43 3.68
C ALA A 119 25.62 13.85 4.12
N LYS A 120 25.09 14.66 3.19
CA LYS A 120 24.53 15.98 3.46
C LYS A 120 23.13 15.95 4.12
N PHE A 121 22.45 14.80 4.13
CA PHE A 121 21.12 14.66 4.71
C PHE A 121 21.20 14.08 6.12
N ASN A 122 20.20 14.40 6.95
CA ASN A 122 20.03 13.79 8.27
C ASN A 122 19.85 12.27 8.14
N GLY A 123 20.47 11.50 9.05
CA GLY A 123 20.33 10.05 9.12
C GLY A 123 18.89 9.58 9.27
N GLU A 124 18.06 10.29 10.06
CA GLU A 124 16.63 9.97 10.25
C GLU A 124 15.85 9.97 8.93
N LEU A 125 16.09 10.96 8.05
CA LEU A 125 15.47 11.02 6.73
C LEU A 125 15.91 9.83 5.87
N ILE A 126 17.20 9.52 5.85
CA ILE A 126 17.75 8.42 5.06
C ILE A 126 17.15 7.08 5.51
N GLU A 127 17.11 6.84 6.82
CA GLU A 127 16.53 5.63 7.41
C GLU A 127 15.04 5.51 7.10
N THR A 128 14.29 6.61 7.25
CA THR A 128 12.86 6.66 6.94
C THR A 128 12.60 6.30 5.48
N LEU A 129 13.34 6.92 4.55
CA LEU A 129 13.17 6.65 3.13
C LEU A 129 13.58 5.22 2.76
N ALA A 130 14.71 4.74 3.29
CA ALA A 130 15.18 3.38 3.06
C ALA A 130 14.13 2.34 3.50
N PHE A 131 13.53 2.54 4.67
CA PHE A 131 12.50 1.67 5.21
C PHE A 131 11.22 1.69 4.36
N ARG A 132 10.75 2.87 3.94
CA ARG A 132 9.48 3.02 3.20
C ARG A 132 9.60 2.67 1.71
N TYR A 133 10.72 2.97 1.06
CA TYR A 133 10.86 2.92 -0.41
C TYR A 133 11.97 1.99 -0.92
N GLY A 134 12.78 1.42 -0.03
CA GLY A 134 13.89 0.55 -0.42
C GLY A 134 14.85 1.24 -1.38
N SER A 135 15.25 0.56 -2.45
CA SER A 135 16.14 1.12 -3.49
C SER A 135 15.60 2.36 -4.22
N GLN A 136 14.29 2.66 -4.15
CA GLN A 136 13.78 3.91 -4.73
C GLN A 136 14.22 5.16 -3.94
N SER A 137 14.71 4.98 -2.71
CA SER A 137 15.26 6.06 -1.86
C SER A 137 16.37 6.85 -2.54
N TYR A 138 17.19 6.21 -3.39
CA TYR A 138 18.21 6.91 -4.18
C TYR A 138 17.59 8.01 -5.04
N ARG A 139 16.45 7.74 -5.70
CA ARG A 139 15.78 8.69 -6.59
C ARG A 139 15.09 9.80 -5.82
N ILE A 140 14.59 9.49 -4.62
CA ILE A 140 13.98 10.48 -3.72
C ILE A 140 15.08 11.44 -3.27
N LEU A 141 16.16 10.93 -2.65
CA LEU A 141 17.26 11.72 -2.11
C LEU A 141 18.01 12.54 -3.18
N GLU A 142 18.13 12.03 -4.42
CA GLU A 142 18.70 12.80 -5.55
C GLU A 142 17.92 14.09 -5.86
N LYS A 143 16.62 14.12 -5.54
CA LYS A 143 15.72 15.26 -5.79
C LYS A 143 15.33 16.02 -4.52
N SER A 144 15.78 15.56 -3.35
CA SER A 144 15.53 16.17 -2.04
C SER A 144 16.50 17.30 -1.71
N LYS A 145 16.16 18.07 -0.67
CA LYS A 145 17.01 19.12 -0.07
C LYS A 145 17.24 18.79 1.42
N PRO A 146 18.43 19.04 1.99
CA PRO A 146 18.74 18.69 3.38
C PRO A 146 17.75 19.22 4.43
N GLU A 147 17.25 20.44 4.23
CA GLU A 147 16.30 21.11 5.13
C GLU A 147 14.93 21.22 4.47
N GLU A 148 14.45 20.12 3.89
CA GLU A 148 13.12 20.10 3.29
C GLU A 148 12.00 20.15 4.33
N GLU A 149 10.83 20.65 3.90
CA GLU A 149 9.63 20.61 4.71
C GLU A 149 9.19 19.17 4.97
N PHE A 150 8.65 18.94 6.16
CA PHE A 150 7.98 17.71 6.52
C PHE A 150 6.65 18.00 7.19
N TYR A 151 5.81 16.97 7.23
CA TYR A 151 4.52 16.92 7.89
C TYR A 151 4.61 15.99 9.09
N ILE A 152 3.98 16.34 10.20
CA ILE A 152 3.89 15.48 11.38
C ILE A 152 2.60 14.66 11.30
N LEU A 153 2.75 13.33 11.31
CA LEU A 153 1.64 12.38 11.34
C LEU A 153 1.08 12.24 12.76
N GLN A 154 -0.10 11.63 12.87
CA GLN A 154 -0.79 11.48 14.15
C GLN A 154 0.03 10.70 15.20
N ASN A 155 0.88 9.77 14.76
CA ASN A 155 1.79 9.02 15.63
C ASN A 155 3.14 9.72 15.86
N GLY A 156 3.31 10.97 15.42
CA GLY A 156 4.54 11.76 15.56
C GLY A 156 5.60 11.49 14.48
N GLU A 157 5.37 10.56 13.56
CA GLU A 157 6.29 10.32 12.45
C GLU A 157 6.38 11.52 11.51
N LYS A 158 7.57 11.72 10.92
CA LYS A 158 7.78 12.69 9.84
C LYS A 158 7.42 12.06 8.50
N PHE A 159 6.73 12.84 7.68
CA PHE A 159 6.51 12.56 6.27
C PHE A 159 7.07 13.72 5.44
N TYR A 160 8.03 13.47 4.58
CA TYR A 160 8.80 14.51 3.92
C TYR A 160 8.16 14.98 2.61
N GLU A 161 8.37 16.25 2.24
CA GLU A 161 7.85 16.81 0.98
C GLU A 161 8.36 16.06 -0.26
N SER A 162 9.58 15.53 -0.22
CA SER A 162 10.14 14.69 -1.28
C SER A 162 9.39 13.38 -1.47
N GLU A 163 8.80 12.82 -0.41
CA GLU A 163 7.90 11.66 -0.49
C GLU A 163 6.60 12.04 -1.21
N VAL A 164 5.99 13.18 -0.86
CA VAL A 164 4.80 13.71 -1.54
C VAL A 164 5.06 13.84 -3.03
N LYS A 165 6.16 14.49 -3.39
CA LYS A 165 6.57 14.68 -4.78
C LYS A 165 6.85 13.35 -5.48
N PHE A 166 7.50 12.39 -4.81
CA PHE A 166 7.81 11.10 -5.42
C PHE A 166 6.54 10.34 -5.79
N ILE A 167 5.61 10.21 -4.83
CA ILE A 167 4.37 9.46 -4.97
C ILE A 167 3.45 10.11 -6.02
N THR A 168 3.23 11.42 -5.93
CA THR A 168 2.35 12.15 -6.86
C THR A 168 2.80 12.07 -8.32
N ASN A 169 4.11 11.96 -8.57
CA ASN A 169 4.66 11.85 -9.92
C ASN A 169 4.71 10.41 -10.47
N ARG A 170 4.45 9.38 -9.67
CA ARG A 170 4.76 7.98 -10.04
C ARG A 170 3.70 6.94 -9.73
N GLU A 171 2.79 7.22 -8.81
CA GLU A 171 1.95 6.18 -8.21
C GLU A 171 0.45 6.36 -8.49
N ASP A 172 0.12 7.08 -9.58
CA ASP A 172 -1.22 7.28 -10.13
C ASP A 172 -2.25 7.79 -9.10
N ILE A 173 -1.92 8.90 -8.44
CA ILE A 173 -2.83 9.55 -7.49
C ILE A 173 -3.96 10.25 -8.26
N ARG A 174 -5.18 9.74 -8.15
CA ARG A 174 -6.38 10.36 -8.73
C ARG A 174 -7.20 11.11 -7.69
N PHE A 175 -7.32 10.53 -6.50
CA PHE A 175 -8.01 11.09 -5.34
C PHE A 175 -7.06 11.17 -4.16
N ALA A 176 -7.31 12.07 -3.20
CA ALA A 176 -6.50 12.15 -1.99
C ALA A 176 -6.55 10.85 -1.18
N THR A 177 -7.63 10.06 -1.29
CA THR A 177 -7.70 8.74 -0.65
C THR A 177 -6.71 7.72 -1.23
N ASP A 178 -6.27 7.86 -2.50
CA ASP A 178 -5.17 7.05 -3.06
C ASP A 178 -3.87 7.35 -2.31
N PHE A 179 -3.61 8.64 -2.11
CA PHE A 179 -2.41 9.09 -1.42
C PHE A 179 -2.44 8.65 0.04
N PHE A 180 -3.47 9.02 0.80
CA PHE A 180 -3.53 8.87 2.26
C PHE A 180 -3.55 7.41 2.72
N PHE A 181 -4.32 6.56 2.04
CA PHE A 181 -4.64 5.21 2.55
C PHE A 181 -4.07 4.06 1.72
N ARG A 182 -3.50 4.33 0.54
CA ARG A 182 -2.95 3.28 -0.34
C ARG A 182 -1.47 3.43 -0.67
N ARG A 183 -1.00 4.64 -0.96
CA ARG A 183 0.37 4.89 -1.45
C ARG A 183 1.33 5.34 -0.36
N SER A 184 0.96 6.38 0.38
CA SER A 184 1.83 6.95 1.42
C SER A 184 1.59 6.34 2.81
N GLY A 185 0.37 5.89 3.09
CA GLY A 185 -0.03 5.41 4.41
C GLY A 185 -0.18 6.51 5.47
N VAL A 186 -0.05 7.79 5.12
CA VAL A 186 -0.09 8.91 6.11
C VAL A 186 -1.39 8.97 6.90
N GLY A 187 -2.49 8.45 6.34
CA GLY A 187 -3.78 8.45 7.01
C GLY A 187 -4.03 7.27 7.94
N VAL A 188 -3.17 6.24 7.90
CA VAL A 188 -3.35 4.99 8.68
C VAL A 188 -3.14 5.19 10.18
N PRO A 189 -2.13 5.96 10.64
CA PRO A 189 -1.94 6.22 12.07
C PRO A 189 -3.08 7.01 12.73
N GLY A 190 -3.94 7.67 11.94
CA GLY A 190 -5.02 8.49 12.42
C GLY A 190 -5.22 9.74 11.56
N LEU A 191 -6.22 10.55 11.92
CA LEU A 191 -6.47 11.83 11.27
C LEU A 191 -5.38 12.83 11.67
N LEU A 192 -4.71 13.41 10.69
CA LEU A 192 -3.70 14.45 10.94
C LEU A 192 -4.35 15.68 11.59
N GLU A 193 -3.56 16.36 12.43
CA GLU A 193 -3.87 17.70 12.92
C GLU A 193 -4.24 18.66 11.78
N GLU A 194 -5.20 19.55 12.03
CA GLU A 194 -5.80 20.40 11.00
C GLU A 194 -4.76 21.23 10.23
N GLN A 195 -3.73 21.73 10.94
CA GLN A 195 -2.64 22.48 10.34
C GLN A 195 -1.81 21.63 9.38
N GLU A 196 -1.42 20.42 9.80
CA GLU A 196 -0.59 19.50 9.01
C GLU A 196 -1.35 18.97 7.81
N MET A 197 -2.62 18.61 7.99
CA MET A 197 -3.50 18.20 6.92
C MET A 197 -3.63 19.31 5.87
N ASN A 198 -3.88 20.56 6.29
CA ASN A 198 -3.99 21.69 5.35
C ASN A 198 -2.67 21.97 4.61
N ARG A 199 -1.51 21.83 5.26
CA ARG A 199 -0.20 21.96 4.60
C ARG A 199 -0.01 20.86 3.54
N LEU A 200 -0.29 19.60 3.90
CA LEU A 200 -0.15 18.46 3.01
C LEU A 200 -1.08 18.55 1.79
N PHE A 201 -2.34 18.93 1.99
CA PHE A 201 -3.29 19.11 0.88
C PHE A 201 -2.92 20.25 -0.07
N ARG A 202 -2.32 21.34 0.43
CA ARG A 202 -1.78 22.40 -0.44
C ARG A 202 -0.63 21.87 -1.29
N SER A 203 0.25 21.04 -0.73
CA SER A 203 1.32 20.40 -1.50
C SER A 203 0.79 19.43 -2.54
N LEU A 204 -0.13 18.53 -2.15
CA LEU A 204 -0.80 17.61 -3.07
C LEU A 204 -1.47 18.36 -4.22
N GLY A 205 -2.23 19.42 -3.92
CA GLY A 205 -2.89 20.22 -4.94
C GLY A 205 -1.91 20.91 -5.89
N ARG A 206 -0.74 21.33 -5.40
CA ARG A 206 0.33 21.88 -6.24
C ARG A 206 0.91 20.85 -7.21
N HIS A 207 1.17 19.63 -6.75
CA HIS A 207 1.76 18.57 -7.58
C HIS A 207 0.75 17.92 -8.54
N LEU A 208 -0.52 17.86 -8.15
CA LEU A 208 -1.60 17.22 -8.93
C LEU A 208 -2.44 18.21 -9.76
N GLY A 209 -2.16 19.52 -9.65
CA GLY A 209 -2.88 20.56 -10.38
C GLY A 209 -4.32 20.79 -9.89
N TRP A 210 -4.61 20.49 -8.63
CA TRP A 210 -5.95 20.69 -8.06
C TRP A 210 -6.20 22.16 -7.71
N ASN A 211 -7.39 22.64 -8.06
CA ASN A 211 -7.85 23.97 -7.64
C ASN A 211 -8.40 23.94 -6.20
N GLN A 212 -8.70 25.13 -5.65
CA GLN A 212 -9.20 25.27 -4.27
C GLN A 212 -10.53 24.56 -4.01
N ASN A 213 -11.41 24.46 -5.01
CA ASN A 213 -12.66 23.73 -4.86
C ASN A 213 -12.42 22.23 -4.73
N GLN A 214 -11.53 21.68 -5.58
CA GLN A 214 -11.14 20.28 -5.53
C GLN A 214 -10.43 19.95 -4.22
N ILE A 215 -9.49 20.78 -3.76
CA ILE A 215 -8.82 20.58 -2.46
C ILE A 215 -9.84 20.47 -1.32
N ARG A 216 -10.83 21.38 -1.26
CA ARG A 216 -11.88 21.34 -0.22
C ARG A 216 -12.71 20.05 -0.29
N GLN A 217 -13.04 19.59 -1.49
CA GLN A 217 -13.81 18.36 -1.69
C GLN A 217 -13.00 17.11 -1.30
N GLU A 218 -11.71 17.07 -1.64
CA GLU A 218 -10.80 15.98 -1.29
C GLU A 218 -10.55 15.91 0.23
N ILE A 219 -10.39 17.05 0.90
CA ILE A 219 -10.29 17.13 2.38
C ILE A 219 -11.54 16.51 3.02
N LYS A 220 -12.73 16.91 2.55
CA LYS A 220 -13.99 16.36 3.05
C LYS A 220 -14.04 14.84 2.87
N THR A 221 -13.67 14.35 1.69
CA THR A 221 -13.67 12.92 1.36
C THR A 221 -12.72 12.12 2.24
N VAL A 222 -11.52 12.64 2.53
CA VAL A 222 -10.58 12.01 3.46
C VAL A 222 -11.11 12.01 4.89
N LYS A 223 -11.65 13.14 5.38
CA LYS A 223 -12.24 13.23 6.72
C LYS A 223 -13.42 12.27 6.92
N ASP A 224 -14.26 12.12 5.90
CA ASP A 224 -15.40 11.20 5.95
C ASP A 224 -14.96 9.73 6.17
N ARG A 225 -13.71 9.37 5.81
CA ARG A 225 -13.14 8.03 6.04
C ARG A 225 -12.87 7.71 7.51
N TYR A 226 -12.70 8.72 8.36
CA TYR A 226 -12.42 8.55 9.79
C TYR A 226 -13.69 8.46 10.65
N LYS A 227 -14.87 8.62 10.05
CA LYS A 227 -16.14 8.47 10.78
C LYS A 227 -16.33 7.02 11.22
N ILE A 228 -16.39 6.83 12.53
CA ILE A 228 -16.73 5.56 13.17
C ILE A 228 -18.23 5.54 13.38
N TYR A 229 -18.90 4.55 12.79
CA TYR A 229 -20.34 4.32 12.93
C TYR A 229 -20.63 3.27 13.99
#